data_AF-A0A9X8GQ20-F1
#
_entry.id   AF-A0A9X8GQ20-F1
#
_cell.length_a   1.000
_cell.length_b   1.000
_cell.length_c   1.000
_cell.angle_alpha   90.00
_cell.angle_beta   90.00
_cell.angle_gamma   90.00
#
_symmetry.space_group_name_H-M   'P 1'
#
loop_
_entity.id
_entity.type
_entity.pdbx_description
1 polymer ?
#
loop_
_entity_poly.entity_id
_entity_poly.type
_entity_poly.pdbx_seq_one_letter_code
_entity_poly.pdbx_strand_id
1 'polypeptide(L)'
;MRDKFNKFMQGRYGVDDLSRFTMGVALVLIILAMFANIFSRTVGSTLDILGVAAIVYAYIRIFSRNIQQRYAENQKFLQMTSKFRFRFNKEKNLMKQRKTHHIYSCPGCGQKIRIPKGKGKIEIECPKCHTKFVKRS
;
A
#
# COMPACT_ATOMS: atom_id res chain seq x y z
N MET A 1 0.03 -18.04 -26.72
CA MET A 1 1.25 -17.48 -26.06
C MET A 1 1.09 -17.43 -24.55
N ARG A 2 0.00 -16.85 -24.03
CA ARG A 2 -0.31 -16.81 -22.58
C ARG A 2 -0.35 -18.20 -21.92
N ASP A 3 -0.89 -19.22 -22.59
CA ASP A 3 -0.99 -20.57 -21.99
C ASP A 3 0.36 -21.29 -21.88
N LYS A 4 1.29 -21.01 -22.79
CA LYS A 4 2.68 -21.51 -22.70
C LYS A 4 3.42 -20.87 -21.52
N PHE A 5 3.19 -19.58 -21.30
CA PHE A 5 3.75 -18.84 -20.16
C PHE A 5 3.15 -19.29 -18.83
N ASN A 6 1.83 -19.52 -18.78
CA ASN A 6 1.15 -20.05 -17.60
C ASN A 6 1.61 -21.47 -17.26
N LYS A 7 1.78 -22.35 -18.26
CA LYS A 7 2.37 -23.68 -18.09
C LYS A 7 3.84 -23.63 -17.64
N PHE A 8 4.61 -22.64 -18.10
CA PHE A 8 5.97 -22.42 -17.60
C PHE A 8 5.98 -21.92 -16.14
N MET A 9 5.02 -21.09 -15.74
CA MET A 9 4.92 -20.59 -14.37
C MET A 9 4.29 -21.61 -13.39
N GLN A 10 3.67 -22.69 -13.88
CA GLN A 10 3.16 -23.77 -13.04
C GLN A 10 4.32 -24.42 -12.25
N GLY A 11 4.21 -24.42 -10.92
CA GLY A 11 5.23 -24.96 -10.01
C GLY A 11 6.37 -24.00 -9.65
N ARG A 12 6.30 -22.73 -10.06
CA ARG A 12 7.22 -21.66 -9.61
C ARG A 12 6.51 -20.72 -8.65
N TYR A 13 7.28 -20.05 -7.80
CA TYR A 13 6.73 -19.19 -6.75
C TYR A 13 6.02 -17.94 -7.29
N GLY A 14 6.54 -17.32 -8.35
CA GLY A 14 5.92 -16.13 -8.95
C GLY A 14 6.23 -14.82 -8.20
N VAL A 15 5.46 -13.77 -8.48
CA VAL A 15 5.69 -12.41 -7.95
C VAL A 15 4.92 -12.21 -6.63
N ASP A 16 5.65 -12.05 -5.53
CA ASP A 16 5.10 -11.80 -4.19
C ASP A 16 5.34 -10.35 -3.69
N ASP A 17 4.89 -10.04 -2.48
CA ASP A 17 5.02 -8.72 -1.85
C ASP A 17 6.49 -8.29 -1.66
N LEU A 18 7.37 -9.20 -1.22
CA LEU A 18 8.80 -8.89 -1.11
C LEU A 18 9.42 -8.67 -2.49
N SER A 19 9.05 -9.44 -3.53
CA SER A 19 9.58 -9.23 -4.89
C SER A 19 9.11 -7.90 -5.48
N ARG A 20 7.87 -7.50 -5.21
CA ARG A 20 7.37 -6.16 -5.55
C ARG A 20 8.15 -5.06 -4.83
N PHE A 21 8.47 -5.27 -3.56
CA PHE A 21 9.30 -4.33 -2.80
C PHE A 21 10.71 -4.24 -3.37
N THR A 22 11.39 -5.36 -3.65
CA THR A 22 12.74 -5.37 -4.23
C THR A 22 12.77 -4.75 -5.63
N MET A 23 11.75 -4.98 -6.46
CA MET A 23 11.64 -4.29 -7.76
C MET A 23 11.41 -2.78 -7.60
N GLY A 24 10.59 -2.36 -6.63
CA GLY A 24 10.41 -0.95 -6.32
C GLY A 24 11.70 -0.28 -5.85
N VAL A 25 12.46 -0.93 -4.96
CA VAL A 25 13.77 -0.46 -4.51
C VAL A 25 14.75 -0.38 -5.67
N ALA A 26 14.81 -1.40 -6.52
CA ALA A 26 15.69 -1.38 -7.69
C ALA A 26 15.36 -0.21 -8.64
N LEU A 27 14.08 0.06 -8.88
CA LEU A 27 13.65 1.18 -9.71
C LEU A 27 14.03 2.54 -9.09
N VAL A 28 13.88 2.69 -7.77
CA VAL A 28 14.33 3.90 -7.06
C VAL A 28 15.84 4.05 -7.13
N LEU A 29 16.61 2.96 -6.96
CA LEU A 29 18.07 2.98 -7.07
C LEU A 29 18.53 3.42 -8.46
N ILE A 30 17.88 2.95 -9.53
CA ILE A 30 18.19 3.35 -10.91
C ILE A 30 17.86 4.84 -11.14
N ILE A 31 16.73 5.31 -10.63
CA ILE A 31 16.38 6.75 -10.72
C ILE A 31 17.41 7.59 -9.96
N LEU A 32 17.77 7.19 -8.75
CA LEU A 32 18.80 7.87 -7.96
C LEU A 32 20.17 7.81 -8.63
N ALA A 33 20.53 6.68 -9.25
CA ALA A 33 21.75 6.54 -10.04
C ALA A 33 21.76 7.49 -11.24
N MET A 34 20.62 7.66 -11.91
CA MET A 34 20.48 8.61 -13.02
C MET A 34 20.71 10.06 -12.55
N PHE A 35 20.15 10.45 -11.41
CA PHE A 35 20.41 11.76 -10.80
C PHE A 35 21.85 11.90 -10.28
N ALA A 36 22.40 10.85 -9.68
CA ALA A 36 23.76 10.85 -9.15
C ALA A 36 24.81 10.90 -10.27
N ASN A 37 24.57 10.25 -11.40
CA ASN A 37 25.45 10.32 -12.59
C ASN A 37 25.57 11.74 -13.15
N ILE A 38 24.57 12.61 -12.93
CA ILE A 38 24.63 14.04 -13.30
C ILE A 38 25.63 14.81 -12.41
N PHE A 39 25.76 14.43 -11.14
CA PHE A 39 26.61 15.13 -10.17
C PHE A 39 28.00 14.48 -10.00
N SER A 40 28.07 13.15 -10.02
CA SER A 40 29.29 12.36 -9.91
C SER A 40 29.13 11.01 -10.60
N ARG A 41 29.89 10.82 -11.69
CA ARG A 41 29.85 9.61 -12.55
C ARG A 41 30.25 8.32 -11.80
N THR A 42 31.10 8.42 -10.78
CA THR A 42 31.54 7.27 -9.97
C THR A 42 30.42 6.78 -9.04
N VAL A 43 29.66 7.70 -8.45
CA VAL A 43 28.58 7.36 -7.51
C VAL A 43 27.38 6.79 -8.27
N GLY A 44 27.04 7.35 -9.43
CA GLY A 44 25.95 6.82 -10.25
C GLY A 44 26.23 5.40 -10.76
N SER A 45 27.46 5.13 -11.23
CA SER A 45 27.83 3.80 -11.73
C SER A 45 27.75 2.70 -10.66
N THR A 46 28.10 2.99 -9.41
CA THR A 46 27.98 1.99 -8.32
C THR A 46 26.51 1.71 -7.96
N LEU A 47 25.67 2.75 -7.94
CA LEU A 47 24.22 2.60 -7.71
C LEU A 47 23.53 1.83 -8.85
N ASP A 48 23.96 2.03 -10.10
CA ASP A 48 23.44 1.28 -11.25
C ASP A 48 23.77 -0.22 -11.15
N ILE A 49 25.00 -0.57 -10.78
CA ILE A 49 25.40 -1.97 -10.56
C ILE A 49 24.56 -2.61 -9.45
N LEU A 50 24.34 -1.89 -8.34
CA LEU A 50 23.50 -2.35 -7.25
C LEU A 50 22.03 -2.52 -7.66
N GLY A 51 21.50 -1.60 -8.48
CA GLY A 51 20.16 -1.68 -9.04
C GLY A 51 19.98 -2.91 -9.93
N VAL A 52 20.93 -3.16 -10.84
CA VAL A 52 20.93 -4.34 -11.70
C VAL A 52 21.04 -5.63 -10.89
N ALA A 53 21.93 -5.68 -9.89
CA ALA A 53 22.06 -6.83 -8.99
C ALA A 53 20.75 -7.12 -8.24
N ALA A 54 20.04 -6.08 -7.78
CA ALA A 54 18.74 -6.22 -7.12
C ALA A 54 17.66 -6.79 -8.07
N ILE A 55 17.68 -6.41 -9.35
CA ILE A 55 16.79 -6.96 -10.38
C ILE A 55 17.09 -8.44 -10.61
N VAL A 56 18.37 -8.79 -10.79
CA VAL A 56 18.80 -10.19 -10.99
C VAL A 56 18.36 -11.05 -9.81
N TYR A 57 18.56 -10.58 -8.58
CA TYR A 57 18.09 -11.27 -7.37
C TYR A 57 16.56 -11.46 -7.36
N ALA A 58 15.79 -10.43 -7.73
CA ALA A 58 14.34 -10.53 -7.83
C ALA A 58 13.90 -11.61 -8.84
N TYR A 59 14.57 -11.69 -10.01
CA TYR A 59 14.29 -12.73 -11.00
C TYR A 59 14.60 -14.13 -10.49
N ILE A 60 15.75 -14.34 -9.84
CA ILE A 60 16.10 -15.64 -9.25
C ILE A 60 15.03 -16.08 -8.24
N ARG A 61 14.50 -15.14 -7.45
CA ARG A 61 13.46 -15.41 -6.46
C ARG A 61 12.11 -15.76 -7.10
N ILE A 62 11.72 -15.04 -8.16
CA ILE A 62 10.48 -15.31 -8.91
C ILE A 62 10.51 -16.68 -9.57
N PHE A 63 11.66 -17.06 -10.14
CA PHE A 63 11.84 -18.35 -10.83
C PHE A 63 12.20 -19.53 -9.93
N SER A 64 12.38 -19.29 -8.62
CA SER A 64 12.68 -20.35 -7.66
C SER A 64 11.56 -21.38 -7.55
N ARG A 65 11.94 -22.66 -7.49
CA ARG A 65 11.03 -23.80 -7.29
C ARG A 65 10.75 -24.08 -5.81
N ASN A 66 11.52 -23.50 -4.89
CA ASN A 66 11.35 -23.77 -3.45
C ASN A 66 10.31 -22.83 -2.83
N ILE A 67 9.03 -23.13 -3.08
CA ILE A 67 7.89 -22.29 -2.71
C ILE A 67 7.77 -22.13 -1.19
N GLN A 68 7.96 -23.20 -0.42
CA GLN A 68 7.77 -23.18 1.03
C GLN A 68 8.76 -22.24 1.73
N GLN A 69 10.05 -22.31 1.37
CA GLN A 69 11.05 -21.42 1.95
C GLN A 69 10.83 -19.96 1.54
N ARG A 70 10.50 -19.69 0.27
CA ARG A 70 10.22 -18.32 -0.19
C ARG A 70 8.98 -17.73 0.45
N TYR A 71 7.97 -18.56 0.69
CA TYR A 71 6.75 -18.16 1.40
C TYR A 71 7.04 -17.79 2.86
N ALA A 72 7.86 -18.58 3.57
CA ALA A 72 8.26 -18.27 4.94
C ALA A 72 9.03 -16.94 5.05
N GLU A 73 9.93 -16.66 4.10
CA GLU A 73 10.61 -15.36 4.02
C GLU A 73 9.63 -14.19 3.81
N ASN A 74 8.66 -14.36 2.89
CA ASN A 74 7.66 -13.34 2.63
C ASN A 74 6.73 -13.13 3.83
N GLN A 75 6.37 -14.18 4.56
CA GLN A 75 5.60 -14.06 5.79
C GLN A 75 6.37 -13.29 6.87
N LYS A 76 7.66 -13.57 7.08
CA LYS A 76 8.50 -12.78 8.00
C LYS A 76 8.53 -11.31 7.60
N PHE A 77 8.68 -11.02 6.31
CA PHE A 77 8.64 -9.65 5.80
C PHE A 77 7.27 -8.96 6.03
N LEU A 78 6.18 -9.66 5.77
CA LEU A 78 4.82 -9.16 6.01
C LEU A 78 4.57 -8.92 7.50
N GLN A 79 5.06 -9.78 8.39
CA GLN A 79 4.96 -9.59 9.83
C GLN A 79 5.78 -8.39 10.31
N MET A 80 7.02 -8.23 9.85
CA MET A 80 7.86 -7.06 10.17
C MET A 80 7.22 -5.75 9.69
N THR A 81 6.67 -5.75 8.47
CA THR A 81 6.04 -4.56 7.88
C THR A 81 4.57 -4.37 8.30
N SER A 82 3.98 -5.31 9.04
CA SER A 82 2.56 -5.31 9.41
C SER A 82 2.15 -4.07 10.19
N LYS A 83 2.95 -3.64 11.17
CA LYS A 83 2.66 -2.47 12.02
C LYS A 83 2.62 -1.18 11.21
N PHE A 84 3.58 -1.01 10.30
CA PHE A 84 3.63 0.13 9.38
C PHE A 84 2.48 0.12 8.39
N ARG A 85 2.21 -1.04 7.76
CA ARG A 85 1.08 -1.22 6.85
C ARG A 85 -0.25 -0.93 7.55
N PHE A 86 -0.46 -1.42 8.77
CA PHE A 86 -1.67 -1.16 9.53
C PHE A 86 -1.88 0.32 9.84
N ARG A 87 -0.82 1.02 10.28
CA ARG A 87 -0.89 2.47 10.53
C ARG A 87 -1.21 3.25 9.26
N PHE A 88 -0.51 2.96 8.16
CA PHE A 88 -0.74 3.64 6.89
C PHE A 88 -2.14 3.35 6.33
N ASN A 89 -2.60 2.11 6.41
CA ASN A 89 -3.94 1.73 5.93
C ASN A 89 -5.03 2.34 6.81
N LYS A 90 -4.82 2.44 8.13
CA LYS A 90 -5.71 3.16 9.06
C LYS A 90 -5.82 4.63 8.67
N GLU A 91 -4.70 5.29 8.41
CA GLU A 91 -4.68 6.71 8.03
C GLU A 91 -5.30 6.96 6.66
N LYS A 92 -5.03 6.10 5.67
CA LYS A 92 -5.69 6.12 4.36
C LYS A 92 -7.21 5.92 4.48
N ASN A 93 -7.64 4.99 5.33
CA ASN A 93 -9.06 4.75 5.59
C ASN A 93 -9.71 5.94 6.30
N LEU A 94 -9.03 6.56 7.27
CA LEU A 94 -9.48 7.78 7.92
C LEU A 94 -9.60 8.94 6.93
N MET A 95 -8.63 9.14 6.02
CA MET A 95 -8.72 10.15 4.96
C MET A 95 -9.88 9.89 3.99
N LYS A 96 -10.11 8.63 3.59
CA LYS A 96 -11.28 8.27 2.77
C LYS A 96 -12.60 8.53 3.50
N GLN A 97 -12.66 8.25 4.81
CA GLN A 97 -13.84 8.54 5.63
C GLN A 97 -14.08 10.06 5.75
N ARG A 98 -13.02 10.88 5.89
CA ARG A 98 -13.14 12.36 5.90
C ARG A 98 -13.68 12.92 4.58
N LYS A 99 -13.44 12.24 3.45
CA LYS A 99 -13.99 12.62 2.14
C LYS A 99 -15.47 12.24 1.99
N THR A 100 -15.88 11.11 2.57
CA THR A 100 -17.22 10.55 2.38
C THR A 100 -18.23 10.94 3.45
N HIS A 101 -17.79 11.25 4.66
CA HIS A 101 -18.70 11.52 5.79
C HIS A 101 -18.34 12.82 6.53
N HIS A 102 -19.36 13.55 7.00
CA HIS A 102 -19.26 14.54 8.07
C HIS A 102 -19.59 13.90 9.41
N ILE A 103 -18.89 14.33 10.46
CA ILE A 103 -19.15 13.89 11.83
C ILE A 103 -19.76 15.07 12.57
N TYR A 104 -21.03 14.94 12.97
CA TYR A 104 -21.70 15.94 13.80
C TYR A 104 -21.82 15.43 15.23
N SER A 105 -21.66 16.32 16.19
CA SER A 105 -21.98 16.05 17.59
C SER A 105 -23.44 16.39 17.83
N CYS A 106 -24.19 15.46 18.43
CA CYS A 106 -25.55 15.73 18.86
C CYS A 106 -25.57 16.83 19.93
N PRO A 107 -26.43 17.85 19.83
CA PRO A 107 -26.53 18.93 20.81
C PRO A 107 -27.09 18.46 22.16
N GLY A 108 -27.90 17.40 22.20
CA GLY A 108 -28.51 16.90 23.44
C GLY A 108 -27.58 16.00 24.26
N CYS A 109 -26.89 15.05 23.62
CA CYS A 109 -26.13 14.01 24.33
C CYS A 109 -24.65 13.91 23.94
N GLY A 110 -24.16 14.78 23.05
CA GLY A 110 -22.75 14.81 22.61
C GLY A 110 -22.31 13.62 21.73
N GLN A 111 -23.22 12.72 21.37
CA GLN A 111 -22.88 11.54 20.55
C GLN A 111 -22.42 11.97 19.15
N LYS A 112 -21.30 11.41 18.68
CA LYS A 112 -20.77 11.64 17.33
C LYS A 112 -21.49 10.77 16.31
N ILE A 113 -22.21 11.40 15.39
CA ILE A 113 -23.00 10.74 14.33
C ILE A 113 -22.27 10.97 12.99
N ARG A 114 -22.08 9.90 12.22
CA ARG A 114 -21.45 9.96 10.89
C ARG A 114 -22.53 10.03 9.82
N ILE A 115 -22.39 10.98 8.90
CA ILE A 115 -23.37 11.25 7.85
C ILE A 115 -22.66 11.38 6.51
N PRO A 116 -23.14 10.72 5.44
CA PRO A 116 -22.53 10.82 4.11
C PRO A 116 -22.66 12.25 3.55
N LYS A 117 -21.62 12.75 2.89
CA LYS A 117 -21.58 14.11 2.32
C LYS A 117 -22.44 14.26 1.06
N GLY A 118 -22.84 15.49 0.74
CA GLY A 118 -23.45 15.84 -0.55
C GLY A 118 -24.98 15.71 -0.62
N LYS A 119 -25.66 15.55 0.52
CA LYS A 119 -27.12 15.44 0.59
C LYS A 119 -27.83 16.80 0.80
N GLY A 120 -27.08 17.91 0.92
CA GLY A 120 -27.66 19.24 1.12
C GLY A 120 -28.16 19.45 2.56
N LYS A 121 -29.33 20.08 2.74
CA LYS A 121 -29.97 20.20 4.07
C LYS A 121 -30.59 18.87 4.45
N ILE A 122 -30.19 18.34 5.61
CA ILE A 122 -30.72 17.10 6.15
C ILE A 122 -31.17 17.30 7.59
N GLU A 123 -32.27 16.65 7.96
CA GLU A 123 -32.68 16.50 9.35
C GLU A 123 -32.01 15.24 9.92
N ILE A 124 -31.30 15.42 11.03
CA ILE A 124 -30.54 14.36 11.68
C ILE A 124 -31.24 14.01 12.98
N GLU A 125 -31.64 12.75 13.12
CA GLU A 125 -32.16 12.22 14.37
C GLU A 125 -31.03 11.50 15.14
N CYS A 126 -30.84 11.86 16.41
CA CYS A 126 -29.86 11.18 17.24
C CYS A 126 -30.34 9.78 17.66
N PRO A 127 -29.58 8.71 17.45
CA PRO A 127 -30.00 7.36 17.86
C PRO A 127 -29.99 7.15 19.39
N LYS A 128 -29.43 8.08 20.17
CA LYS A 128 -29.31 7.97 21.64
C LYS A 128 -30.37 8.78 22.38
N CYS A 129 -30.66 9.98 21.92
CA CYS A 129 -31.58 10.90 22.61
C CYS A 129 -32.74 11.38 21.72
N HIS A 130 -32.87 10.85 20.49
CA HIS A 130 -33.91 11.18 19.51
C HIS A 130 -34.09 12.68 19.20
N THR A 131 -33.15 13.52 19.62
CA THR A 131 -33.18 14.95 19.31
C THR A 131 -32.94 15.14 17.82
N LYS A 132 -33.87 15.85 17.17
CA LYS A 132 -33.79 16.21 15.75
C LYS A 132 -33.12 17.56 15.59
N PHE A 133 -32.19 17.66 14.65
CA PHE A 133 -31.53 18.91 14.31
C PHE A 133 -31.16 18.96 12.83
N VAL A 134 -31.28 20.15 12.23
CA VAL A 134 -31.00 20.35 10.81
C VAL A 134 -29.55 20.80 10.63
N LYS A 135 -28.79 20.10 9.80
CA LYS A 135 -27.45 20.52 9.36
C LYS A 135 -27.30 20.36 7.86
N ARG A 136 -26.31 21.04 7.30
CA ARG A 136 -25.93 20.91 5.90
C ARG A 136 -24.83 19.87 5.79
N SER A 137 -25.11 18.80 5.04
CA SER A 137 -24.24 17.68 4.70
C SER A 137 -23.16 18.05 3.68
#